data_AF-A0A3D8P236-F1
#
_entry.id   AF-A0A3D8P236-F1
#
_cell.length_a   1.000
_cell.length_b   1.000
_cell.length_c   1.000
_cell.angle_alpha   90.00
_cell.angle_beta   90.00
_cell.angle_gamma   90.00
#
_symmetry.space_group_name_H-M   'P 1'
#
loop_
_entity.id
_entity.type
_entity.pdbx_description
1 polymer ?
#
loop_
_entity_poly.entity_id
_entity_poly.type
_entity_poly.pdbx_seq_one_letter_code
_entity_poly.pdbx_strand_id
1 'polypeptide(L)'
;MTRQLTPFTEGENLTFPGCAREGDLLAALLYFPEDYARYFGGSVEDYKDYLLERHFFLGDVGGEFVRVVTVPFLREEFLKSGLPDTPESHLTWALKAAKNPEKLLKLKEKVGVLPGPQMEEMFSCRVVFAAFTLPVRGMSDLFYLQGKLKAKLVRQVAKKLEEALLGGLPRFRALSRNRAFGVGLAIGNALVSDGAVEDLAFVLEDRGEIAAPGFASMNGAYHVEEAHRPVWPEEFEPDAETLLTVFLPLVFGGDITTAAVAASRVGEGKLGREEAVLLLQELRGLFGKLLPEDYPYRAKALSTLVLVPSYRIEDFLEGLLDREVRLASRFPGRPTLWVIDGGRARRVK
;
A
#
# COMPACT_ATOMS: atom_id res chain seq x y z
N MET A 1 -13.95 15.06 -1.37
CA MET A 1 -14.44 15.76 -2.58
C MET A 1 -15.22 14.78 -3.42
N THR A 2 -16.52 15.02 -3.63
CA THR A 2 -17.39 14.22 -4.51
C THR A 2 -16.92 14.35 -5.96
N ARG A 3 -16.32 13.30 -6.51
CA ARG A 3 -16.09 13.18 -7.97
C ARG A 3 -17.47 13.22 -8.64
N GLN A 4 -17.81 14.34 -9.26
CA GLN A 4 -18.91 14.38 -10.22
C GLN A 4 -18.49 13.52 -11.41
N LEU A 5 -19.01 12.29 -11.45
CA LEU A 5 -18.78 11.32 -12.50
C LEU A 5 -19.57 11.75 -13.74
N THR A 6 -18.85 12.07 -14.81
CA THR A 6 -19.42 12.29 -16.13
C THR A 6 -20.03 10.96 -16.61
N PRO A 7 -21.29 10.93 -17.09
CA PRO A 7 -21.84 9.74 -17.73
C PRO A 7 -21.08 9.45 -19.03
N PHE A 8 -20.59 8.22 -19.18
CA PHE A 8 -19.89 7.76 -20.38
C PHE A 8 -20.85 7.67 -21.58
N THR A 9 -20.49 8.29 -22.70
CA THR A 9 -21.24 8.21 -23.96
C THR A 9 -20.87 6.96 -24.77
N GLU A 10 -21.82 6.44 -25.56
CA GLU A 10 -21.60 5.32 -26.49
C GLU A 10 -20.37 5.57 -27.39
N GLY A 11 -19.47 4.58 -27.47
CA GLY A 11 -18.31 4.61 -28.38
C GLY A 11 -16.96 4.95 -27.74
N GLU A 12 -16.88 5.14 -26.43
CA GLU A 12 -15.58 5.24 -25.75
C GLU A 12 -14.94 3.86 -25.60
N ASN A 13 -13.80 3.66 -26.30
CA ASN A 13 -12.90 2.54 -26.05
C ASN A 13 -12.39 2.65 -24.61
N LEU A 14 -12.93 1.83 -23.72
CA LEU A 14 -12.28 1.56 -22.44
C LEU A 14 -10.84 1.14 -22.73
N THR A 15 -9.87 1.86 -22.17
CA THR A 15 -8.44 1.75 -22.46
C THR A 15 -7.82 0.50 -21.83
N PHE A 16 -8.40 -0.68 -22.07
CA PHE A 16 -7.79 -1.97 -21.78
C PHE A 16 -7.86 -2.89 -23.02
N PRO A 17 -6.73 -3.42 -23.51
CA PRO A 17 -6.70 -4.33 -24.66
C PRO A 17 -7.65 -5.52 -24.47
N GLY A 18 -8.55 -5.74 -25.43
CA GLY A 18 -9.49 -6.85 -25.39
C GLY A 18 -10.84 -6.54 -24.74
N CYS A 19 -11.15 -5.29 -24.40
CA CYS A 19 -12.47 -4.92 -23.89
C CYS A 19 -13.27 -4.10 -24.91
N ALA A 20 -14.57 -4.38 -25.02
CA ALA A 20 -15.50 -3.60 -25.84
C ALA A 20 -16.86 -3.50 -25.15
N ARG A 21 -17.45 -2.31 -25.16
CA ARG A 21 -18.69 -1.98 -24.45
C ARG A 21 -19.79 -1.61 -25.43
N GLU A 22 -21.01 -2.03 -25.13
CA GLU A 22 -22.22 -1.56 -25.81
C GLU A 22 -23.36 -1.48 -24.80
N GLY A 23 -23.84 -0.26 -24.53
CA GLY A 23 -24.77 0.02 -23.43
C GLY A 23 -24.22 -0.50 -22.08
N ASP A 24 -25.03 -1.34 -21.43
CA ASP A 24 -24.70 -1.97 -20.14
C ASP A 24 -23.95 -3.29 -20.29
N LEU A 25 -23.50 -3.68 -21.50
CA LEU A 25 -22.74 -4.91 -21.74
C LEU A 25 -21.27 -4.58 -21.98
N LEU A 26 -20.38 -5.17 -21.18
CA LEU A 26 -18.94 -5.20 -21.44
C LEU A 26 -18.52 -6.60 -21.88
N ALA A 27 -18.12 -6.74 -23.14
CA ALA A 27 -17.44 -7.94 -23.62
C ALA A 27 -15.94 -7.83 -23.32
N ALA A 28 -15.45 -8.68 -22.42
CA ALA A 28 -14.05 -8.78 -22.04
C ALA A 28 -13.42 -10.00 -22.71
N LEU A 29 -12.83 -9.81 -23.88
CA LEU A 29 -12.10 -10.84 -24.59
C LEU A 29 -10.89 -11.31 -23.78
N LEU A 30 -10.64 -12.61 -23.79
CA LEU A 30 -9.48 -13.24 -23.14
C LEU A 30 -8.67 -13.98 -24.20
N TYR A 31 -7.48 -13.46 -24.51
CA TYR A 31 -6.50 -14.14 -25.36
C TYR A 31 -5.81 -15.27 -24.59
N PHE A 32 -5.52 -16.37 -25.28
CA PHE A 32 -4.58 -17.40 -24.79
C PHE A 32 -3.14 -16.95 -24.98
N PRO A 33 -2.16 -17.56 -24.28
CA PRO A 33 -0.76 -17.14 -24.38
C PRO A 33 -0.22 -17.01 -25.81
N GLU A 34 -0.57 -17.96 -26.68
CA GLU A 34 -0.10 -18.02 -28.07
C GLU A 34 -0.69 -16.88 -28.91
N ASP A 35 -2.00 -16.63 -28.75
CA ASP A 35 -2.68 -15.55 -29.45
C ASP A 35 -2.24 -14.19 -28.88
N TYR A 36 -2.08 -14.06 -27.57
CA TYR A 36 -1.57 -12.83 -26.95
C TYR A 36 -0.19 -12.47 -27.52
N ALA A 37 0.75 -13.42 -27.51
CA ALA A 37 2.08 -13.22 -28.06
C ALA A 37 2.05 -12.86 -29.56
N ARG A 38 1.09 -13.43 -30.31
CA ARG A 38 0.91 -13.15 -31.74
C ARG A 38 0.46 -11.71 -32.01
N TYR A 39 -0.49 -11.17 -31.24
CA TYR A 39 -1.11 -9.87 -31.56
C TYR A 39 -0.49 -8.69 -30.81
N PHE A 40 0.03 -8.91 -29.60
CA PHE A 40 0.59 -7.83 -28.77
C PHE A 40 2.12 -7.91 -28.64
N GLY A 41 2.72 -9.00 -29.13
CA GLY A 41 4.09 -9.33 -28.79
C GLY A 41 4.22 -9.71 -27.31
N GLY A 42 5.40 -10.18 -26.93
CA GLY A 42 5.73 -10.45 -25.54
C GLY A 42 5.91 -11.92 -25.21
N SER A 43 6.30 -12.13 -23.96
CA SER A 43 6.64 -13.39 -23.33
C SER A 43 5.49 -13.93 -22.48
N VAL A 44 5.67 -15.13 -21.93
CA VAL A 44 4.77 -15.70 -20.92
C VAL A 44 4.68 -14.80 -19.68
N GLU A 45 5.75 -14.08 -19.35
CA GLU A 45 5.75 -13.15 -18.20
C GLU A 45 4.86 -11.93 -18.47
N ASP A 46 4.93 -11.36 -19.68
CA ASP A 46 4.05 -10.26 -20.09
C ASP A 46 2.57 -10.70 -20.09
N TYR A 47 2.31 -11.96 -20.45
CA TYR A 47 0.95 -12.53 -20.40
C TYR A 47 0.40 -12.63 -18.98
N LYS A 48 1.23 -13.03 -18.00
CA LYS A 48 0.81 -13.08 -16.59
C LYS A 48 0.46 -11.70 -16.04
N ASP A 49 1.23 -10.67 -16.43
CA ASP A 49 0.94 -9.28 -16.09
C ASP A 49 -0.36 -8.80 -16.74
N TYR A 50 -0.58 -9.12 -18.02
CA TYR A 50 -1.84 -8.87 -18.71
C TYR A 50 -3.05 -9.47 -17.96
N LEU A 51 -2.94 -10.71 -17.46
CA LEU A 51 -4.03 -11.34 -16.72
C LEU A 51 -4.35 -10.62 -15.40
N LEU A 52 -3.32 -10.13 -14.69
CA LEU A 52 -3.49 -9.35 -13.46
C LEU A 52 -4.10 -7.98 -13.74
N GLU A 53 -3.58 -7.25 -14.72
CA GLU A 53 -4.12 -5.93 -15.10
C GLU A 53 -5.58 -6.06 -15.56
N ARG A 54 -5.88 -7.09 -16.36
CA ARG A 54 -7.25 -7.42 -16.76
C ARG A 54 -8.15 -7.68 -15.55
N HIS A 55 -7.67 -8.42 -14.55
CA HIS A 55 -8.45 -8.73 -13.36
C HIS A 55 -8.86 -7.45 -12.60
N PHE A 56 -7.92 -6.52 -12.38
CA PHE A 56 -8.23 -5.26 -11.69
C PHE A 56 -9.11 -4.35 -12.53
N PHE A 57 -8.79 -4.20 -13.81
CA PHE A 57 -9.62 -3.42 -14.74
C PHE A 57 -11.09 -3.89 -14.72
N LEU A 58 -11.33 -5.19 -14.76
CA LEU A 58 -12.70 -5.73 -14.69
C LEU A 58 -13.35 -5.57 -13.31
N GLY A 59 -12.56 -5.57 -12.24
CA GLY A 59 -13.03 -5.27 -10.89
C GLY A 59 -13.51 -3.82 -10.76
N ASP A 60 -12.73 -2.89 -11.29
CA ASP A 60 -13.04 -1.45 -11.24
C ASP A 60 -14.27 -1.10 -12.08
N VAL A 61 -14.40 -1.69 -13.28
CA VAL A 61 -15.57 -1.46 -14.16
C VAL A 61 -16.81 -2.22 -13.68
N GLY A 62 -16.65 -3.36 -13.02
CA GLY A 62 -17.75 -4.20 -12.53
C GLY A 62 -18.55 -3.59 -11.37
N GLY A 63 -18.09 -2.49 -10.79
CA GLY A 63 -18.81 -1.73 -9.77
C GLY A 63 -19.95 -0.86 -10.33
N GLU A 64 -19.98 -0.61 -11.64
CA GLU A 64 -21.05 0.14 -12.32
C GLU A 64 -22.15 -0.82 -12.82
N PHE A 65 -23.30 -0.30 -13.27
CA PHE A 65 -24.44 -1.05 -13.84
C PHE A 65 -24.12 -1.76 -15.17
N VAL A 66 -22.94 -2.39 -15.27
CA VAL A 66 -22.36 -2.99 -16.46
C VAL A 66 -22.25 -4.49 -16.25
N ARG A 67 -22.98 -5.25 -17.07
CA ARG A 67 -22.84 -6.70 -17.19
C ARG A 67 -21.52 -7.02 -17.88
N VAL A 68 -20.54 -7.49 -17.10
CA VAL A 68 -19.27 -7.98 -17.63
C VAL A 68 -19.39 -9.44 -18.10
N VAL A 69 -19.03 -9.69 -19.36
CA VAL A 69 -19.03 -11.02 -19.98
C VAL A 69 -17.63 -11.34 -20.50
N THR A 70 -16.96 -12.30 -19.88
CA THR A 70 -15.69 -12.82 -20.40
C THR A 70 -15.95 -13.75 -21.60
N VAL A 71 -15.30 -13.43 -22.72
CA VAL A 71 -15.36 -14.20 -23.97
C VAL A 71 -13.97 -14.79 -24.27
N PRO A 72 -13.79 -16.11 -24.29
CA PRO A 72 -12.50 -16.68 -24.69
C PRO A 72 -12.26 -16.45 -26.19
N PHE A 73 -11.05 -16.02 -26.54
CA PHE A 73 -10.66 -15.87 -27.94
C PHE A 73 -10.22 -17.22 -28.50
N LEU A 74 -11.08 -17.83 -29.30
CA LEU A 74 -10.72 -19.02 -30.09
C LEU A 74 -10.50 -18.59 -31.53
N ARG A 75 -9.23 -18.51 -31.95
CA ARG A 75 -8.87 -18.02 -33.29
C ARG A 75 -9.60 -18.75 -34.41
N GLU A 76 -9.72 -20.07 -34.35
CA GLU A 76 -10.46 -20.85 -35.35
C GLU A 76 -11.95 -20.49 -35.43
N GLU A 77 -12.58 -20.15 -34.31
CA GLU A 77 -13.98 -19.72 -34.25
C GLU A 77 -14.14 -18.26 -34.65
N PHE A 78 -13.12 -17.44 -34.41
CA PHE A 78 -13.06 -16.06 -34.90
C PHE A 78 -12.96 -16.02 -36.43
N LEU A 79 -12.06 -16.81 -37.03
CA LEU A 79 -11.83 -16.83 -38.49
C LEU A 79 -13.09 -17.23 -39.28
N LYS A 80 -13.97 -18.06 -38.69
CA LYS A 80 -15.28 -18.42 -39.27
C LYS A 80 -16.23 -17.22 -39.42
N SER A 81 -15.96 -16.10 -38.76
CA SER A 81 -16.79 -14.89 -38.85
C SER A 81 -16.57 -14.08 -40.13
N GLY A 82 -15.47 -14.33 -40.86
CA GLY A 82 -15.10 -13.58 -42.07
C GLY A 82 -14.59 -12.15 -41.81
N LEU A 83 -14.39 -11.76 -40.55
CA LEU A 83 -13.77 -10.48 -40.19
C LEU A 83 -12.25 -10.55 -40.38
N PRO A 84 -11.58 -9.40 -40.67
CA PRO A 84 -10.12 -9.38 -40.79
C PRO A 84 -9.46 -9.70 -39.44
N ASP A 85 -8.31 -10.38 -39.47
CA ASP A 85 -7.57 -10.86 -38.29
C ASP A 85 -6.82 -9.71 -37.57
N THR A 86 -7.59 -8.81 -36.95
CA THR A 86 -7.09 -7.62 -36.23
C THR A 86 -7.71 -7.51 -34.83
N PRO A 87 -7.00 -6.92 -33.84
CA PRO A 87 -7.53 -6.71 -32.49
C PRO A 87 -8.92 -6.06 -32.44
N GLU A 88 -9.19 -5.06 -33.28
CA GLU A 88 -10.48 -4.35 -33.35
C GLU A 88 -11.62 -5.27 -33.83
N SER A 89 -11.29 -6.15 -34.78
CA SER A 89 -12.23 -7.15 -35.29
C SER A 89 -12.53 -8.23 -34.25
N HIS A 90 -11.53 -8.59 -33.43
CA HIS A 90 -11.72 -9.51 -32.31
C HIS A 90 -12.70 -8.95 -31.29
N LEU A 91 -12.60 -7.64 -30.99
CA LEU A 91 -13.53 -6.94 -30.10
C LEU A 91 -14.97 -6.95 -30.64
N THR A 92 -15.13 -6.67 -31.93
CA THR A 92 -16.43 -6.73 -32.61
C THR A 92 -17.03 -8.13 -32.54
N TRP A 93 -16.21 -9.16 -32.76
CA TRP A 93 -16.62 -10.55 -32.62
C TRP A 93 -16.99 -10.90 -31.17
N ALA A 94 -16.22 -10.41 -30.20
CA ALA A 94 -16.45 -10.63 -28.77
C ALA A 94 -17.79 -10.03 -28.32
N LEU A 95 -18.12 -8.80 -28.73
CA LEU A 95 -19.43 -8.20 -28.46
C LEU A 95 -20.58 -9.03 -29.05
N LYS A 96 -20.45 -9.46 -30.31
CA LYS A 96 -21.45 -10.34 -30.96
C LYS A 96 -21.61 -11.67 -30.21
N ALA A 97 -20.51 -12.25 -29.72
CA ALA A 97 -20.54 -13.48 -28.93
C ALA A 97 -21.17 -13.26 -27.54
N ALA A 98 -20.84 -12.16 -26.86
CA ALA A 98 -21.36 -11.82 -25.54
C ALA A 98 -22.89 -11.60 -25.53
N LYS A 99 -23.45 -11.06 -26.62
CA LYS A 99 -24.90 -10.91 -26.81
C LYS A 99 -25.63 -12.22 -27.11
N ASN A 100 -24.92 -13.31 -27.43
CA ASN A 100 -25.51 -14.60 -27.77
C ASN A 100 -25.11 -15.67 -26.72
N PRO A 101 -25.98 -15.95 -25.72
CA PRO A 101 -25.69 -16.90 -24.66
C PRO A 101 -25.33 -18.31 -25.14
N GLU A 102 -26.01 -18.82 -26.17
CA GLU A 102 -25.75 -20.15 -26.72
C GLU A 102 -24.37 -20.25 -27.37
N LYS A 103 -24.01 -19.23 -28.15
CA LYS A 103 -22.68 -19.15 -28.77
C LYS A 103 -21.60 -19.07 -27.70
N LEU A 104 -21.82 -18.25 -26.67
CA LEU A 104 -20.88 -18.12 -25.55
C LEU A 104 -20.72 -19.43 -24.79
N LEU A 105 -21.80 -20.16 -24.54
CA LEU A 105 -21.76 -21.47 -23.89
C LEU A 105 -20.89 -22.45 -24.70
N LYS A 106 -21.14 -22.56 -26.01
CA LYS A 106 -20.35 -23.42 -26.92
C LYS A 106 -18.87 -23.05 -26.94
N LEU A 107 -18.54 -21.76 -26.90
CA LEU A 107 -17.15 -21.30 -26.81
C LEU A 107 -16.50 -21.73 -25.50
N LYS A 108 -17.21 -21.59 -24.36
CA LYS A 108 -16.71 -22.01 -23.05
C LYS A 108 -16.54 -23.53 -22.95
N GLU A 109 -17.49 -24.30 -23.48
CA GLU A 109 -17.41 -25.77 -23.53
C GLU A 109 -16.21 -26.27 -24.34
N LYS A 110 -15.91 -25.63 -25.47
CA LYS A 110 -14.74 -25.98 -26.30
C LYS A 110 -13.40 -25.71 -25.61
N VAL A 111 -13.34 -24.62 -24.83
CA VAL A 111 -12.11 -24.19 -24.15
C VAL A 111 -11.87 -24.96 -22.85
N GLY A 112 -12.94 -25.23 -22.10
CA GLY A 112 -12.83 -25.73 -20.73
C GLY A 112 -12.44 -24.60 -19.76
N VAL A 113 -11.26 -24.71 -19.14
CA VAL A 113 -10.81 -23.81 -18.07
C VAL A 113 -10.10 -22.59 -18.67
N LEU A 114 -10.55 -21.39 -18.27
CA LEU A 114 -9.92 -20.14 -18.66
C LEU A 114 -8.66 -19.87 -17.82
N PRO A 115 -7.58 -19.34 -18.42
CA PRO A 115 -6.43 -18.88 -17.66
C PRO A 115 -6.84 -17.74 -16.70
N GLY A 116 -6.38 -17.82 -15.46
CA GLY A 116 -6.65 -16.86 -14.40
C GLY A 116 -5.42 -16.06 -13.98
N PRO A 117 -5.61 -14.89 -13.34
CA PRO A 117 -4.50 -14.10 -12.83
C PRO A 117 -3.72 -14.84 -11.75
N GLN A 118 -2.39 -14.69 -11.75
CA GLN A 118 -1.52 -15.21 -10.70
C GLN A 118 -1.55 -14.27 -9.48
N MET A 119 -2.66 -14.29 -8.75
CA MET A 119 -2.87 -13.42 -7.58
C MET A 119 -1.81 -13.60 -6.50
N GLU A 120 -1.24 -14.80 -6.41
CA GLU A 120 -0.17 -15.14 -5.46
C GLU A 120 1.12 -14.38 -5.72
N GLU A 121 1.40 -13.96 -6.96
CA GLU A 121 2.59 -13.18 -7.34
C GLU A 121 2.29 -11.67 -7.35
N MET A 122 1.05 -11.25 -7.09
CA MET A 122 0.65 -9.85 -7.11
C MET A 122 1.48 -9.05 -6.12
N PHE A 123 2.15 -8.00 -6.61
CA PHE A 123 2.88 -7.09 -5.75
C PHE A 123 1.92 -6.32 -4.83
N SER A 124 2.28 -6.21 -3.56
CA SER A 124 1.57 -5.40 -2.58
C SER A 124 2.54 -4.87 -1.54
N CYS A 125 2.24 -3.68 -1.05
CA CYS A 125 2.85 -3.16 0.17
C CYS A 125 1.89 -3.34 1.35
N ARG A 126 2.46 -3.49 2.54
CA ARG A 126 1.76 -3.41 3.83
C ARG A 126 2.58 -2.55 4.78
N VAL A 127 1.93 -1.65 5.50
CA VAL A 127 2.61 -0.69 6.36
C VAL A 127 2.30 -0.98 7.82
N VAL A 128 3.34 -0.99 8.65
CA VAL A 128 3.23 -0.95 10.11
C VAL A 128 3.97 0.29 10.59
N PHE A 129 3.33 1.08 11.42
CA PHE A 129 3.94 2.27 12.00
C PHE A 129 4.45 1.98 13.41
N ALA A 130 5.68 2.40 13.69
CA ALA A 130 6.18 2.53 15.04
C ALA A 130 5.80 3.91 15.58
N ALA A 131 4.77 3.97 16.43
CA ALA A 131 4.26 5.17 17.03
C ALA A 131 5.01 5.49 18.33
N PHE A 132 5.46 6.73 18.47
CA PHE A 132 6.11 7.25 19.68
C PHE A 132 5.38 8.50 20.14
N THR A 133 5.04 8.54 21.42
CA THR A 133 4.40 9.69 22.08
C THR A 133 5.41 10.39 22.99
N LEU A 134 5.56 11.72 22.84
CA LEU A 134 6.48 12.53 23.62
C LEU A 134 6.03 13.99 23.79
N PRO A 135 6.43 14.69 24.87
CA PRO A 135 6.19 16.12 25.05
C PRO A 135 7.12 16.97 24.18
N VAL A 136 6.60 17.80 23.30
CA VAL A 136 7.36 18.71 22.43
C VAL A 136 7.20 20.13 22.93
N ARG A 137 8.33 20.81 23.19
CA ARG A 137 8.35 22.20 23.65
C ARG A 137 8.88 23.12 22.57
N GLY A 138 7.95 23.79 21.91
CA GLY A 138 8.23 24.78 20.89
C GLY A 138 8.99 24.27 19.66
N MET A 139 9.43 25.22 18.84
CA MET A 139 9.96 24.95 17.50
C MET A 139 11.27 24.15 17.48
N SER A 140 12.11 24.28 18.52
CA SER A 140 13.39 23.57 18.58
C SER A 140 13.19 22.06 18.70
N ASP A 141 12.27 21.62 19.54
CA ASP A 141 11.96 20.19 19.70
C ASP A 141 11.31 19.62 18.43
N LEU A 142 10.43 20.39 17.80
CA LEU A 142 9.81 20.01 16.53
C LEU A 142 10.85 19.86 15.40
N PHE A 143 11.84 20.77 15.34
CA PHE A 143 12.90 20.70 14.33
C PHE A 143 13.69 19.39 14.39
N TYR A 144 13.91 18.83 15.59
CA TYR A 144 14.52 17.52 15.74
C TYR A 144 13.65 16.39 15.15
N LEU A 145 12.34 16.46 15.36
CA LEU A 145 11.37 15.48 14.84
C LEU A 145 11.15 15.58 13.32
N GLN A 146 11.33 16.77 12.75
CA GLN A 146 11.34 17.00 11.30
C GLN A 146 12.64 16.55 10.62
N GLY A 147 13.67 16.23 11.41
CA GLY A 147 14.96 15.77 10.94
C GLY A 147 14.88 14.45 10.16
N LYS A 148 15.86 14.23 9.28
CA LYS A 148 16.02 12.96 8.57
C LYS A 148 17.09 12.11 9.23
N LEU A 149 16.80 10.83 9.41
CA LEU A 149 17.76 9.79 9.70
C LEU A 149 18.72 9.61 8.51
N LYS A 150 19.99 9.38 8.82
CA LYS A 150 21.00 9.09 7.78
C LYS A 150 20.62 7.80 7.07
N ALA A 151 20.49 7.83 5.74
CA ALA A 151 20.09 6.67 4.93
C ALA A 151 20.96 5.43 5.19
N LYS A 152 22.27 5.60 5.42
CA LYS A 152 23.17 4.50 5.78
C LYS A 152 22.75 3.80 7.09
N LEU A 153 22.34 4.55 8.10
CA LEU A 153 21.87 4.01 9.37
C LEU A 153 20.54 3.27 9.18
N VAL A 154 19.59 3.87 8.47
CA VAL A 154 18.28 3.27 8.18
C VAL A 154 18.46 1.93 7.47
N ARG A 155 19.29 1.88 6.42
CA ARG A 155 19.60 0.62 5.70
C ARG A 155 20.25 -0.44 6.57
N GLN A 156 21.15 -0.05 7.48
CA GLN A 156 21.80 -0.98 8.40
C GLN A 156 20.77 -1.60 9.36
N VAL A 157 19.87 -0.78 9.91
CA VAL A 157 18.80 -1.25 10.79
C VAL A 157 17.82 -2.12 10.01
N ALA A 158 17.38 -1.67 8.83
CA ALA A 158 16.46 -2.43 7.98
C ALA A 158 17.04 -3.80 7.63
N LYS A 159 18.34 -3.90 7.29
CA LYS A 159 18.99 -5.19 7.03
C LYS A 159 18.94 -6.13 8.24
N LYS A 160 19.25 -5.64 9.44
CA LYS A 160 19.18 -6.45 10.66
C LYS A 160 17.76 -6.93 10.95
N LEU A 161 16.79 -6.04 10.78
CA LEU A 161 15.38 -6.36 10.98
C LEU A 161 14.86 -7.31 9.89
N GLU A 162 15.33 -7.18 8.65
CA GLU A 162 15.00 -8.11 7.57
C GLU A 162 15.49 -9.53 7.90
N GLU A 163 16.75 -9.67 8.33
CA GLU A 163 17.36 -10.94 8.70
C GLU A 163 16.63 -11.62 9.88
N ALA A 164 16.16 -10.83 10.85
CA ALA A 164 15.50 -11.36 12.04
C ALA A 164 13.98 -11.60 11.85
N LEU A 165 13.27 -10.68 11.22
CA LEU A 165 11.80 -10.69 11.15
C LEU A 165 11.27 -11.47 9.96
N LEU A 166 12.02 -11.48 8.86
CA LEU A 166 11.63 -12.17 7.62
C LEU A 166 12.31 -13.54 7.50
N GLY A 167 12.92 -14.02 8.60
CA GLY A 167 13.45 -15.37 8.71
C GLY A 167 12.42 -16.42 8.30
N GLY A 168 12.80 -17.26 7.33
CA GLY A 168 11.92 -18.30 6.78
C GLY A 168 10.93 -17.84 5.72
N LEU A 169 10.90 -16.54 5.37
CA LEU A 169 10.19 -16.06 4.18
C LEU A 169 11.16 -15.90 3.00
N PRO A 170 10.71 -16.10 1.74
CA PRO A 170 11.54 -15.85 0.58
C PRO A 170 11.94 -14.38 0.48
N ARG A 171 13.16 -14.11 0.00
CA ARG A 171 13.63 -12.74 -0.22
C ARG A 171 12.91 -12.08 -1.38
N PHE A 172 12.66 -10.77 -1.24
CA PHE A 172 12.08 -9.95 -2.27
C PHE A 172 12.82 -10.06 -3.61
N ARG A 173 12.05 -10.28 -4.67
CA ARG A 173 12.47 -10.14 -6.06
C ARG A 173 11.32 -9.57 -6.88
N ALA A 174 11.56 -8.46 -7.56
CA ALA A 174 10.64 -7.96 -8.57
C ALA A 174 10.63 -8.94 -9.76
N LEU A 175 9.44 -9.39 -10.16
CA LEU A 175 9.24 -10.24 -11.35
C LEU A 175 8.85 -9.37 -12.56
N SER A 176 8.01 -8.37 -12.31
CA SER A 176 7.55 -7.39 -13.29
C SER A 176 7.23 -6.06 -12.59
N ARG A 177 6.52 -5.15 -13.26
CA ARG A 177 5.96 -3.95 -12.63
C ARG A 177 4.96 -4.28 -11.52
N ASN A 178 4.09 -5.26 -11.75
CA ASN A 178 2.94 -5.58 -10.92
C ASN A 178 3.08 -6.89 -10.14
N ARG A 179 4.18 -7.63 -10.37
CA ARG A 179 4.46 -8.91 -9.71
C ARG A 179 5.78 -8.92 -8.97
N ALA A 180 5.78 -9.61 -7.85
CA ALA A 180 6.95 -9.87 -7.04
C ALA A 180 6.92 -11.28 -6.47
N PHE A 181 8.06 -11.69 -5.90
CA PHE A 181 8.18 -12.92 -5.14
C PHE A 181 8.91 -12.61 -3.83
N GLY A 182 8.43 -13.19 -2.73
CA GLY A 182 9.02 -12.97 -1.41
C GLY A 182 8.72 -11.57 -0.88
N VAL A 183 9.41 -11.20 0.20
CA VAL A 183 9.16 -9.96 0.94
C VAL A 183 10.48 -9.26 1.28
N GLY A 184 10.43 -7.93 1.34
CA GLY A 184 11.52 -7.06 1.78
C GLY A 184 11.00 -5.99 2.74
N LEU A 185 11.91 -5.24 3.35
CA LEU A 185 11.58 -4.23 4.35
C LEU A 185 12.25 -2.89 4.01
N ALA A 186 11.43 -1.85 3.84
CA ALA A 186 11.90 -0.47 3.83
C ALA A 186 11.46 0.24 5.12
N ILE A 187 12.33 1.07 5.68
CA ILE A 187 12.02 1.88 6.87
C ILE A 187 12.08 3.35 6.46
N GLY A 188 11.13 4.15 6.91
CA GLY A 188 11.14 5.60 6.71
C GLY A 188 12.41 6.25 7.23
N ASN A 189 12.95 7.20 6.48
CA ASN A 189 14.08 8.02 6.92
C ASN A 189 13.66 9.24 7.74
N ALA A 190 12.36 9.48 7.93
CA ALA A 190 11.85 10.53 8.81
C ALA A 190 10.57 10.05 9.49
N LEU A 191 10.14 10.83 10.49
CA LEU A 191 8.87 10.62 11.17
C LEU A 191 7.73 11.24 10.36
N VAL A 192 6.53 10.76 10.63
CA VAL A 192 5.26 11.15 10.01
C VAL A 192 4.35 11.67 11.12
N SER A 193 3.55 12.70 10.85
CA SER A 193 2.53 13.20 11.78
C SER A 193 1.32 12.27 11.86
N ASP A 194 0.56 12.39 12.93
CA ASP A 194 -0.79 11.83 13.05
C ASP A 194 -1.71 12.27 11.91
N GLY A 195 -1.66 13.53 11.49
CA GLY A 195 -2.49 14.04 10.38
C GLY A 195 -2.12 13.52 8.98
N ALA A 196 -0.96 12.88 8.81
CA ALA A 196 -0.49 12.39 7.50
C ALA A 196 -0.31 10.86 7.45
N VAL A 197 -0.51 10.16 8.57
CA VAL A 197 -0.20 8.73 8.67
C VAL A 197 -1.19 7.86 7.88
N GLU A 198 -2.47 8.23 7.85
CA GLU A 198 -3.50 7.55 7.04
C GLU A 198 -3.27 7.75 5.55
N ASP A 199 -3.05 9.00 5.12
CA ASP A 199 -2.76 9.34 3.73
C ASP A 199 -1.52 8.60 3.21
N LEU A 200 -0.44 8.58 4.02
CA LEU A 200 0.76 7.85 3.66
C LEU A 200 0.51 6.34 3.58
N ALA A 201 -0.24 5.76 4.52
CA ALA A 201 -0.60 4.35 4.46
C ALA A 201 -1.38 4.03 3.19
N PHE A 202 -2.35 4.88 2.84
CA PHE A 202 -3.15 4.75 1.63
C PHE A 202 -2.27 4.78 0.38
N VAL A 203 -1.41 5.80 0.23
CA VAL A 203 -0.50 5.93 -0.92
C VAL A 203 0.46 4.75 -1.03
N LEU A 204 1.03 4.30 0.09
CA LEU A 204 2.00 3.20 0.08
C LEU A 204 1.35 1.85 -0.26
N GLU A 205 0.11 1.62 0.19
CA GLU A 205 -0.61 0.36 -0.04
C GLU A 205 -1.45 0.36 -1.33
N ASP A 206 -1.64 1.52 -1.96
CA ASP A 206 -2.32 1.62 -3.24
C ASP A 206 -1.53 0.97 -4.38
N ARG A 207 -2.26 0.27 -5.25
CA ARG A 207 -1.69 -0.55 -6.33
C ARG A 207 -1.16 0.27 -7.49
N GLY A 208 -1.56 1.54 -7.62
CA GLY A 208 -1.14 2.44 -8.71
C GLY A 208 0.13 3.23 -8.41
N GLU A 209 0.40 3.48 -7.13
CA GLU A 209 1.44 4.42 -6.70
C GLU A 209 2.83 3.77 -6.63
N ILE A 210 2.93 2.51 -6.17
CA ILE A 210 4.21 1.81 -6.03
C ILE A 210 4.24 0.53 -6.86
N ALA A 211 5.12 0.52 -7.86
CA ALA A 211 5.46 -0.69 -8.60
C ALA A 211 6.57 -1.49 -7.90
N ALA A 212 6.66 -2.81 -8.16
CA ALA A 212 7.66 -3.67 -7.55
C ALA A 212 9.13 -3.22 -7.80
N PRO A 213 9.54 -2.74 -8.99
CA PRO A 213 10.87 -2.16 -9.18
C PRO A 213 11.09 -0.86 -8.41
N GLY A 214 10.02 -0.09 -8.18
CA GLY A 214 10.03 1.09 -7.32
C GLY A 214 10.36 0.70 -5.87
N PHE A 215 9.68 -0.32 -5.34
CA PHE A 215 10.00 -0.87 -4.02
C PHE A 215 11.43 -1.43 -3.94
N ALA A 216 11.89 -2.14 -4.97
CA ALA A 216 13.26 -2.63 -5.04
C ALA A 216 14.30 -1.51 -4.81
N SER A 217 14.02 -0.31 -5.35
CA SER A 217 14.88 0.87 -5.22
C SER A 217 14.82 1.50 -3.81
N MET A 218 13.71 1.32 -3.10
CA MET A 218 13.49 1.80 -1.73
C MET A 218 13.90 0.77 -0.67
N ASN A 219 14.16 -0.48 -1.04
CA ASN A 219 14.41 -1.56 -0.09
C ASN A 219 15.54 -1.17 0.88
N GLY A 220 15.25 -1.29 2.17
CA GLY A 220 16.10 -0.85 3.26
C GLY A 220 15.95 0.62 3.71
N ALA A 221 15.53 1.56 2.85
CA ALA A 221 15.29 2.96 3.26
C ALA A 221 14.29 3.68 2.35
N TYR A 222 13.14 4.06 2.93
CA TYR A 222 12.09 4.85 2.29
C TYR A 222 12.29 6.34 2.59
N HIS A 223 12.08 7.20 1.57
CA HIS A 223 12.13 8.64 1.74
C HIS A 223 10.76 9.19 2.10
N VAL A 224 10.61 9.72 3.31
CA VAL A 224 9.39 10.42 3.71
C VAL A 224 9.42 11.85 3.15
N GLU A 225 8.44 12.15 2.30
CA GLU A 225 8.24 13.47 1.72
C GLU A 225 8.01 14.54 2.79
N GLU A 226 8.32 15.79 2.45
CA GLU A 226 8.23 16.90 3.40
C GLU A 226 6.80 17.18 3.86
N ALA A 227 5.82 16.98 2.96
CA ALA A 227 4.40 17.17 3.26
C ALA A 227 3.87 16.22 4.36
N HIS A 228 4.51 15.07 4.57
CA HIS A 228 4.09 14.08 5.56
C HIS A 228 4.78 14.24 6.93
N ARG A 229 5.73 15.18 7.06
CA ARG A 229 6.51 15.32 8.31
C ARG A 229 5.72 16.06 9.39
N PRO A 230 6.09 15.87 10.68
CA PRO A 230 5.50 16.62 11.78
C PRO A 230 5.54 18.12 11.54
N VAL A 231 4.40 18.80 11.69
CA VAL A 231 4.30 20.27 11.66
C VAL A 231 3.72 20.76 12.98
N TRP A 232 4.03 22.00 13.34
CA TRP A 232 3.43 22.60 14.52
C TRP A 232 1.94 22.84 14.24
N PRO A 233 1.04 22.47 15.15
CA PRO A 233 -0.36 22.83 15.00
C PRO A 233 -0.51 24.35 14.97
N GLU A 234 -1.29 24.88 14.02
CA GLU A 234 -1.42 26.34 13.81
C GLU A 234 -1.95 27.09 15.04
N GLU A 235 -2.71 26.40 15.90
CA GLU A 235 -3.35 26.97 17.08
C GLU A 235 -2.45 27.05 18.33
N PHE A 236 -1.22 26.55 18.25
CA PHE A 236 -0.37 26.40 19.45
C PHE A 236 0.66 27.50 19.60
N GLU A 237 0.74 28.06 20.82
CA GLU A 237 1.77 29.04 21.15
C GLU A 237 3.18 28.43 21.01
N PRO A 238 4.15 29.16 20.43
CA PRO A 238 5.51 28.68 20.22
C PRO A 238 6.26 28.21 21.49
N ASP A 239 5.81 28.61 22.67
CA ASP A 239 6.40 28.24 23.97
C ASP A 239 5.59 27.17 24.73
N ALA A 240 4.47 26.72 24.16
CA ALA A 240 3.63 25.68 24.76
C ALA A 240 4.32 24.30 24.69
N GLU A 241 4.09 23.51 25.73
CA GLU A 241 4.47 22.10 25.76
C GLU A 241 3.24 21.26 25.41
N THR A 242 3.37 20.46 24.35
CA THR A 242 2.26 19.64 23.84
C THR A 242 2.69 18.18 23.74
N LEU A 243 1.79 17.25 23.99
CA LEU A 243 2.07 15.84 23.72
C LEU A 243 1.82 15.59 22.23
N LEU A 244 2.83 15.09 21.53
CA LEU A 244 2.68 14.67 20.13
C LEU A 244 2.93 13.17 20.01
N THR A 245 2.19 12.54 19.11
CA THR A 245 2.47 11.19 18.63
C THR A 245 2.98 11.25 17.19
N VAL A 246 4.13 10.64 16.98
CA VAL A 246 4.84 10.61 15.70
C VAL A 246 5.09 9.17 15.26
N PHE A 247 5.11 8.94 13.96
CA PHE A 247 5.09 7.60 13.38
C PHE A 247 6.31 7.37 12.49
N LEU A 248 7.01 6.25 12.69
CA LEU A 248 8.05 5.79 11.79
C LEU A 248 7.50 4.64 10.93
N PRO A 249 7.39 4.79 9.59
CA PRO A 249 6.83 3.73 8.74
C PRO A 249 7.80 2.57 8.54
N LEU A 250 7.30 1.35 8.70
CA LEU A 250 7.91 0.10 8.25
C LEU A 250 7.06 -0.44 7.10
N VAL A 251 7.63 -0.50 5.90
CA VAL A 251 6.96 -0.90 4.66
C VAL A 251 7.43 -2.29 4.26
N PHE A 252 6.52 -3.24 4.29
CA PHE A 252 6.71 -4.62 3.84
C PHE A 252 6.21 -4.73 2.40
N GLY A 253 7.13 -4.79 1.45
CA GLY A 253 6.81 -4.92 0.02
C GLY A 253 7.16 -6.31 -0.49
N GLY A 254 6.27 -6.91 -1.25
CA GLY A 254 6.43 -8.29 -1.69
C GLY A 254 5.25 -8.82 -2.48
N ASP A 255 5.22 -10.13 -2.68
CA ASP A 255 3.98 -10.77 -3.09
C ASP A 255 2.92 -10.63 -1.99
N ILE A 256 1.64 -10.63 -2.39
CA ILE A 256 0.51 -10.33 -1.49
C ILE A 256 0.51 -11.19 -0.23
N THR A 257 0.95 -12.44 -0.33
CA THR A 257 0.90 -13.41 0.77
C THR A 257 2.04 -13.14 1.73
N THR A 258 3.27 -13.05 1.24
CA THR A 258 4.45 -12.88 2.11
C THR A 258 4.49 -11.49 2.75
N ALA A 259 4.08 -10.44 2.03
CA ALA A 259 3.96 -9.08 2.57
C ALA A 259 2.92 -9.02 3.70
N ALA A 260 1.74 -9.63 3.51
CA ALA A 260 0.70 -9.68 4.53
C ALA A 260 1.13 -10.49 5.77
N VAL A 261 1.78 -11.63 5.56
CA VAL A 261 2.31 -12.45 6.67
C VAL A 261 3.37 -11.68 7.47
N ALA A 262 4.31 -11.01 6.80
CA ALA A 262 5.34 -10.22 7.46
C ALA A 262 4.76 -9.07 8.28
N ALA A 263 3.86 -8.27 7.68
CA ALA A 263 3.22 -7.15 8.36
C ALA A 263 2.33 -7.61 9.53
N SER A 264 1.56 -8.71 9.38
CA SER A 264 0.74 -9.28 10.47
C SER A 264 1.62 -9.77 11.61
N ARG A 265 2.74 -10.45 11.33
CA ARG A 265 3.68 -10.91 12.38
C ARG A 265 4.16 -9.74 13.24
N VAL A 266 4.56 -8.65 12.60
CA VAL A 266 5.09 -7.46 13.27
C VAL A 266 3.98 -6.66 13.96
N GLY A 267 2.91 -6.30 13.24
CA GLY A 267 1.84 -5.44 13.73
C GLY A 267 0.94 -6.08 14.80
N GLU A 268 0.76 -7.40 14.76
CA GLU A 268 -0.05 -8.14 15.75
C GLU A 268 0.80 -8.77 16.86
N GLY A 269 2.11 -8.54 16.86
CA GLY A 269 3.01 -9.06 17.90
C GLY A 269 3.15 -10.58 17.91
N LYS A 270 3.01 -11.25 16.75
CA LYS A 270 3.19 -12.71 16.60
C LYS A 270 4.66 -13.11 16.39
N LEU A 271 5.59 -12.27 16.83
CA LEU A 271 7.02 -12.52 16.76
C LEU A 271 7.48 -13.40 17.93
N GLY A 272 8.55 -14.16 17.70
CA GLY A 272 9.30 -14.79 18.78
C GLY A 272 9.84 -13.74 19.76
N ARG A 273 10.10 -14.14 21.01
CA ARG A 273 10.57 -13.22 22.06
C ARG A 273 11.85 -12.46 21.65
N GLU A 274 12.80 -13.15 21.03
CA GLU A 274 14.08 -12.56 20.60
C GLU A 274 13.90 -11.56 19.45
N GLU A 275 13.09 -11.92 18.46
CA GLU A 275 12.72 -11.07 17.33
C GLU A 275 12.01 -9.78 17.80
N ALA A 276 11.06 -9.93 18.73
CA ALA A 276 10.34 -8.80 19.32
C ALA A 276 11.28 -7.87 20.10
N VAL A 277 12.22 -8.42 20.89
CA VAL A 277 13.21 -7.62 21.62
C VAL A 277 14.11 -6.85 20.65
N LEU A 278 14.61 -7.50 19.60
CA LEU A 278 15.45 -6.87 18.59
C LEU A 278 14.71 -5.76 17.85
N LEU A 279 13.47 -6.03 17.41
CA LEU A 279 12.62 -5.03 16.75
C LEU A 279 12.47 -3.77 17.60
N LEU A 280 12.06 -3.94 18.86
CA LEU A 280 11.85 -2.80 19.76
C LEU A 280 13.17 -2.06 20.04
N GLN A 281 14.29 -2.78 20.17
CA GLN A 281 15.60 -2.18 20.40
C GLN A 281 16.07 -1.33 19.20
N GLU A 282 15.97 -1.85 17.99
CA GLU A 282 16.43 -1.13 16.79
C GLU A 282 15.51 0.06 16.45
N LEU A 283 14.18 -0.08 16.62
CA LEU A 283 13.24 1.04 16.43
C LEU A 283 13.45 2.15 17.45
N ARG A 284 13.62 1.81 18.73
CA ARG A 284 14.00 2.77 19.78
C ARG A 284 15.36 3.41 19.46
N GLY A 285 16.31 2.62 18.96
CA GLY A 285 17.61 3.09 18.53
C GLY A 285 17.50 4.14 17.42
N LEU A 286 16.70 3.90 16.38
CA LEU A 286 16.44 4.87 15.31
C LEU A 286 15.79 6.14 15.84
N PHE A 287 14.68 6.02 16.57
CA PHE A 287 13.97 7.17 17.13
C PHE A 287 14.87 8.01 18.05
N GLY A 288 15.65 7.34 18.90
CA GLY A 288 16.60 8.00 19.81
C GLY A 288 17.76 8.72 19.13
N LYS A 289 17.96 8.56 17.81
CA LYS A 289 18.94 9.35 17.02
C LYS A 289 18.37 10.66 16.47
N LEU A 290 17.05 10.82 16.48
CA LEU A 290 16.41 12.10 16.14
C LEU A 290 16.42 13.05 17.34
N LEU A 291 16.37 12.51 18.56
CA LEU A 291 16.37 13.29 19.78
C LEU A 291 17.80 13.60 20.26
N PRO A 292 18.07 14.82 20.76
CA PRO A 292 19.28 15.15 21.50
C PRO A 292 19.51 14.20 22.68
N GLU A 293 20.78 13.99 23.08
CA GLU A 293 21.10 13.06 24.18
C GLU A 293 20.58 13.55 25.54
N ASP A 294 20.55 14.86 25.71
CA ASP A 294 20.08 15.61 26.88
C ASP A 294 18.58 15.94 26.82
N TYR A 295 17.86 15.45 25.80
CA TYR A 295 16.43 15.67 25.67
C TYR A 295 15.69 15.15 26.92
N PRO A 296 14.96 16.01 27.67
CA PRO A 296 14.50 15.70 29.03
C PRO A 296 13.62 14.44 29.14
N TYR A 297 12.90 14.12 28.06
CA TYR A 297 11.93 13.03 28.03
C TYR A 297 12.40 11.81 27.26
N ARG A 298 13.66 11.76 26.84
CA ARG A 298 14.19 10.73 25.92
C ARG A 298 13.86 9.30 26.35
N ALA A 299 14.17 8.93 27.59
CA ALA A 299 13.91 7.59 28.10
C ALA A 299 12.42 7.24 28.14
N LYS A 300 11.57 8.21 28.52
CA LYS A 300 10.11 8.02 28.59
C LYS A 300 9.50 7.93 27.19
N ALA A 301 9.92 8.77 26.25
CA ALA A 301 9.52 8.73 24.85
C ALA A 301 9.87 7.38 24.20
N LEU A 302 11.06 6.83 24.45
CA LEU A 302 11.42 5.50 23.94
C LEU A 302 10.55 4.37 24.53
N SER A 303 9.96 4.58 25.71
CA SER A 303 9.07 3.62 26.36
C SER A 303 7.63 3.65 25.85
N THR A 304 7.24 4.67 25.07
CA THR A 304 5.89 4.81 24.51
C THR A 304 5.72 4.09 23.17
N LEU A 305 6.77 3.46 22.64
CA LEU A 305 6.73 2.70 21.38
C LEU A 305 5.54 1.72 21.34
N VAL A 306 4.66 1.91 20.37
CA VAL A 306 3.58 1.00 19.99
C VAL A 306 3.69 0.72 18.49
N LEU A 307 3.43 -0.53 18.08
CA LEU A 307 3.31 -0.90 16.67
C LEU A 307 1.84 -0.82 16.26
N VAL A 308 1.57 -0.11 15.17
CA VAL A 308 0.23 0.16 14.66
C VAL A 308 0.18 -0.30 13.20
N PRO A 309 -0.45 -1.44 12.89
CA PRO A 309 -0.64 -1.83 11.50
C PRO A 309 -1.60 -0.85 10.81
N SER A 310 -1.40 -0.62 9.51
CA SER A 310 -2.16 0.34 8.71
C SER A 310 -3.68 0.25 8.89
N TYR A 311 -4.22 -0.97 8.90
CA TYR A 311 -5.65 -1.24 9.08
C TYR A 311 -6.20 -0.93 10.48
N ARG A 312 -5.37 -0.52 11.45
CA ARG A 312 -5.77 -0.08 12.79
C ARG A 312 -5.39 1.37 13.08
N ILE A 313 -4.98 2.13 12.08
CA ILE A 313 -4.60 3.53 12.28
C ILE A 313 -5.81 4.33 12.75
N GLU A 314 -6.95 4.21 12.08
CA GLU A 314 -8.19 4.90 12.44
C GLU A 314 -8.57 4.64 13.91
N ASP A 315 -8.69 3.37 14.30
CA ASP A 315 -8.93 2.96 15.70
C ASP A 315 -7.88 3.51 16.69
N PHE A 316 -6.62 3.61 16.25
CA PHE A 316 -5.53 4.13 17.08
C PHE A 316 -5.65 5.64 17.26
N LEU A 317 -6.00 6.37 16.20
CA LEU A 317 -6.19 7.81 16.19
C LEU A 317 -7.44 8.23 16.97
N GLU A 318 -8.56 7.51 16.83
CA GLU A 318 -9.78 7.75 17.63
C GLU A 318 -9.49 7.64 19.14
N GLY A 319 -8.64 6.69 19.53
CA GLY A 319 -8.22 6.49 20.92
C GLY A 319 -6.99 7.30 21.34
N LEU A 320 -6.44 8.15 20.47
CA LEU A 320 -5.15 8.81 20.68
C LEU A 320 -5.21 9.77 21.86
N LEU A 321 -6.23 10.63 21.92
CA LEU A 321 -6.44 11.59 23.01
C LEU A 321 -6.41 10.89 24.39
N ASP A 322 -7.16 9.80 24.54
CA ASP A 322 -7.22 9.04 25.79
C ASP A 322 -5.89 8.36 26.12
N ARG A 323 -5.16 7.87 25.10
CA ARG A 323 -3.81 7.30 25.28
C ARG A 323 -2.85 8.38 25.75
N GLU A 324 -2.87 9.55 25.14
CA GLU A 324 -2.02 10.68 25.47
C GLU A 324 -2.30 11.21 26.88
N VAL A 325 -3.57 11.33 27.27
CA VAL A 325 -3.96 11.67 28.65
C VAL A 325 -3.41 10.66 29.66
N ARG A 326 -3.51 9.35 29.37
CA ARG A 326 -2.92 8.30 30.24
C ARG A 326 -1.40 8.40 30.29
N LEU A 327 -0.76 8.65 29.16
CA LEU A 327 0.70 8.74 29.04
C LEU A 327 1.25 10.03 29.65
N ALA A 328 0.48 11.11 29.73
CA ALA A 328 0.89 12.38 30.36
C ALA A 328 1.40 12.15 31.80
N SER A 329 0.76 11.24 32.56
CA SER A 329 1.19 10.86 33.92
C SER A 329 2.62 10.29 33.97
N ARG A 330 3.14 9.75 32.87
CA ARG A 330 4.51 9.23 32.77
C ARG A 330 5.56 10.33 32.61
N PHE A 331 5.17 11.58 32.37
CA PHE A 331 6.05 12.72 32.16
C PHE A 331 5.91 13.76 33.30
N PRO A 332 6.35 13.48 34.55
CA PRO A 332 6.30 14.45 35.64
C PRO A 332 7.13 15.70 35.33
N GLY A 333 6.58 16.90 35.58
CA GLY A 333 7.30 18.14 35.29
C GLY A 333 6.57 19.48 35.51
N ARG A 334 5.32 19.69 35.05
CA ARG A 334 4.43 20.85 35.32
C ARG A 334 3.10 20.73 34.53
N PRO A 335 2.01 21.43 34.91
CA PRO A 335 0.64 21.14 34.45
C PRO A 335 0.11 22.09 33.35
N THR A 336 0.45 21.81 32.09
CA THR A 336 -0.25 22.32 30.89
C THR A 336 0.08 21.43 29.69
N LEU A 337 -0.01 20.10 29.81
CA LEU A 337 0.03 19.27 28.61
C LEU A 337 -1.30 19.48 27.90
N TRP A 338 -1.23 20.01 26.70
CA TRP A 338 -2.37 20.05 25.80
C TRP A 338 -2.31 18.81 24.91
N VAL A 339 -3.47 18.23 24.65
CA VAL A 339 -3.65 17.14 23.68
C VAL A 339 -4.55 17.64 22.57
N ILE A 340 -4.26 17.25 21.33
CA ILE A 340 -4.95 17.73 20.14
C ILE A 340 -5.83 16.61 19.61
N ASP A 341 -7.10 16.93 19.39
CA ASP A 341 -8.07 16.05 18.72
C ASP A 341 -8.82 16.88 17.67
N GLY A 342 -8.69 16.54 16.39
CA GLY A 342 -9.42 17.17 15.30
C GLY A 342 -9.32 18.71 15.25
N GLY A 343 -8.15 19.28 15.59
CA GLY A 343 -7.95 20.72 15.67
C GLY A 343 -8.50 21.37 16.95
N ARG A 344 -8.68 20.62 18.04
CA ARG A 344 -9.07 21.19 19.35
C ARG A 344 -8.04 20.82 20.42
N ALA A 345 -7.48 21.84 21.05
CA ALA A 345 -6.57 21.68 22.19
C ALA A 345 -7.36 21.39 23.48
N ARG A 346 -7.11 20.25 24.12
CA ARG A 346 -7.62 19.91 25.46
C ARG A 346 -6.49 19.89 26.48
N ARG A 347 -6.59 20.72 27.51
CA ARG A 347 -5.63 20.74 28.62
C ARG A 347 -5.84 19.51 29.52
N VAL A 348 -4.80 18.69 29.66
CA VAL A 348 -4.71 17.62 30.66
C VAL A 348 -4.53 18.27 32.03
N LYS A 349 -5.46 18.01 32.95
CA LYS A 349 -5.43 18.53 34.33
C LYS A 349 -4.48 17.74 35.21
#